data_AF-A0AAV8WUK8-F1
#
_entry.id   AF-A0AAV8WUK8-F1
#
_cell.length_a   1.000
_cell.length_b   1.000
_cell.length_c   1.000
_cell.angle_alpha   90.00
_cell.angle_beta   90.00
_cell.angle_gamma   90.00
#
_symmetry.space_group_name_H-M   'P 1'
#
loop_
_entity.id
_entity.type
_entity.pdbx_description
1 polymer ?
#
loop_
_entity_poly.entity_id
_entity_poly.type
_entity_poly.pdbx_seq_one_letter_code
_entity_poly.pdbx_strand_id
1 'polypeptide(L)'
;MVSSLSQKMYPNIQNSIDFPPELCVKPLALIGVSGLDILNNAIHKLIWETFSSNRRVERAPVLFKVISNSHEFPVCKPKRNSYDWYIPKGILKRNWMNKHLYEIPAVIVVFYDLDWNDPHWSEKMIECASRVQSMR
;
A
#
# COMPACT_ATOMS: atom_id res chain seq x y z
N MET A 1 8.06 -20.07 -60.44
CA MET A 1 6.92 -20.68 -59.73
C MET A 1 7.40 -20.99 -58.31
N VAL A 2 7.65 -19.96 -57.50
CA VAL A 2 6.74 -19.37 -56.48
C VAL A 2 6.41 -20.35 -55.35
N SER A 3 7.08 -20.10 -54.20
CA SER A 3 6.69 -20.21 -52.77
C SER A 3 5.84 -21.40 -52.30
N SER A 4 6.09 -22.00 -51.15
CA SER A 4 5.78 -21.37 -49.86
C SER A 4 6.36 -22.19 -48.70
N LEU A 5 7.43 -21.68 -48.08
CA LEU A 5 7.81 -22.07 -46.73
C LEU A 5 6.93 -21.27 -45.78
N SER A 6 6.06 -21.96 -45.06
CA SER A 6 5.18 -21.40 -44.04
C SER A 6 6.00 -20.71 -42.94
N GLN A 7 6.11 -19.39 -43.03
CA GLN A 7 6.61 -18.55 -41.96
C GLN A 7 5.58 -18.58 -40.83
N LYS A 8 5.90 -19.32 -39.75
CA LYS A 8 5.19 -19.16 -38.48
C LYS A 8 5.38 -17.72 -38.03
N MET A 9 4.30 -16.95 -38.07
CA MET A 9 4.20 -15.61 -37.52
C MET A 9 4.26 -15.73 -36.00
N TYR A 10 5.47 -15.72 -35.46
CA TYR A 10 5.66 -15.43 -34.05
C TYR A 10 5.17 -14.00 -33.81
N PRO A 11 4.30 -13.75 -32.81
CA PRO A 11 3.95 -12.38 -32.47
C PRO A 11 5.26 -11.64 -32.22
N ASN A 12 5.39 -10.48 -32.86
CA ASN A 12 6.51 -9.59 -32.72
C ASN A 12 6.56 -9.19 -31.24
N ILE A 13 7.36 -9.91 -30.44
CA ILE A 13 7.71 -9.51 -29.09
C ILE A 13 8.64 -8.33 -29.32
N GLN A 14 8.03 -7.17 -29.51
CA GLN A 14 8.71 -5.90 -29.45
C GLN A 14 9.27 -5.84 -28.04
N ASN A 15 10.54 -6.21 -27.90
CA ASN A 15 11.32 -6.02 -26.69
C ASN A 15 11.49 -4.52 -26.52
N SER A 16 10.42 -3.82 -26.14
CA SER A 16 10.61 -2.52 -25.51
C SER A 16 11.13 -2.84 -24.12
N ILE A 17 12.43 -2.57 -23.91
CA ILE A 17 13.06 -2.59 -22.59
C ILE A 17 12.59 -1.31 -21.89
N ASP A 18 11.28 -1.12 -21.81
CA ASP A 18 10.67 -0.03 -21.09
C ASP A 18 10.60 -0.46 -19.64
N PHE A 19 11.11 0.40 -18.76
CA PHE A 19 10.99 0.15 -17.33
C PHE A 19 9.50 0.19 -16.94
N PRO A 20 9.09 -0.63 -15.95
CA PRO A 20 7.79 -0.49 -15.33
C PRO A 20 7.53 0.97 -14.95
N PRO A 21 6.33 1.52 -15.17
CA PRO A 21 6.03 2.93 -14.93
C PRO A 21 6.32 3.34 -13.48
N GLU A 22 6.23 2.40 -12.54
CA GLU A 22 6.54 2.60 -11.13
C GLU A 22 8.02 2.98 -10.88
N LEU A 23 8.93 2.55 -11.75
CA LEU A 23 10.36 2.91 -11.68
C LEU A 23 10.68 4.24 -12.39
N CYS A 24 9.77 4.70 -13.25
CA CYS A 24 9.93 5.95 -13.99
C CYS A 24 9.47 7.18 -13.19
N VAL A 25 8.84 6.97 -12.04
CA VAL A 25 8.28 8.03 -11.20
C VAL A 25 8.93 8.06 -9.81
N LYS A 26 8.86 9.21 -9.14
CA LYS A 26 9.28 9.31 -7.74
C LYS A 26 8.34 8.44 -6.89
N PRO A 27 8.85 7.45 -6.13
CA PRO A 27 8.00 6.61 -5.32
C PRO A 27 7.34 7.42 -4.20
N LEU A 28 6.06 7.16 -3.96
CA LEU A 28 5.32 7.73 -2.84
C LEU A 28 5.27 6.72 -1.71
N ALA A 29 5.59 7.14 -0.48
CA ALA A 29 5.44 6.28 0.69
C ALA A 29 3.96 6.11 1.02
N LEU A 30 3.49 4.86 1.07
CA LEU A 30 2.10 4.55 1.41
C LEU A 30 1.86 4.75 2.91
N ILE A 31 0.89 5.59 3.25
CA ILE A 31 0.43 5.86 4.61
C ILE A 31 -1.01 5.35 4.74
N GLY A 32 -1.20 4.38 5.64
CA GLY A 32 -2.52 3.87 6.00
C GLY A 32 -3.21 4.77 7.01
N VAL A 33 -4.50 5.05 6.79
CA VAL A 33 -5.34 5.79 7.73
C VAL A 33 -6.51 4.90 8.12
N SER A 34 -6.67 4.63 9.41
CA SER A 34 -7.72 3.78 9.97
C SER A 34 -8.51 4.51 11.04
N GLY A 35 -9.72 4.04 11.34
CA GLY A 35 -10.59 4.60 12.39
C GLY A 35 -11.41 5.84 11.99
N LEU A 36 -11.29 6.33 10.76
CA LEU A 36 -12.14 7.41 10.24
C LEU A 36 -13.40 6.85 9.59
N ASP A 37 -14.57 7.28 10.07
CA ASP A 37 -15.87 7.08 9.41
C ASP A 37 -16.15 8.21 8.41
N ILE A 38 -15.67 8.06 7.18
CA ILE A 38 -15.85 9.05 6.11
C ILE A 38 -17.27 9.09 5.52
N LEU A 39 -18.14 8.13 5.87
CA LEU A 39 -19.48 8.01 5.31
C LEU A 39 -20.51 8.72 6.18
N ASN A 40 -20.44 8.52 7.49
CA ASN A 40 -21.45 9.04 8.42
C ASN A 40 -20.96 10.26 9.22
N ASN A 41 -19.65 10.50 9.31
CA ASN A 41 -19.09 11.59 10.09
C ASN A 41 -18.43 12.66 9.19
N ALA A 42 -19.02 13.85 9.15
CA ALA A 42 -18.54 14.97 8.34
C ALA A 42 -17.15 15.48 8.78
N ILE A 43 -16.83 15.43 10.08
CA ILE A 43 -15.52 15.83 10.60
C ILE A 43 -14.46 14.83 10.12
N HIS A 44 -14.75 13.53 10.21
CA HIS A 44 -13.83 12.49 9.72
C HIS A 44 -13.58 12.59 8.23
N LYS A 45 -14.64 12.87 7.46
CA LYS A 45 -14.53 13.14 6.03
C LYS A 45 -13.63 14.35 5.75
N LEU A 46 -13.79 15.46 6.48
CA LEU A 46 -12.95 16.64 6.34
C LEU A 46 -11.47 16.37 6.67
N ILE A 47 -11.21 15.60 7.73
CA ILE A 47 -9.86 15.16 8.10
C ILE A 47 -9.25 14.35 6.94
N TRP A 48 -9.99 13.36 6.43
CA TRP A 48 -9.56 12.55 5.29
C TRP A 48 -9.29 13.38 4.03
N GLU A 49 -10.17 14.33 3.69
CA GLU A 49 -10.00 15.24 2.56
C GLU A 49 -8.74 16.11 2.72
N THR A 50 -8.42 16.52 3.93
CA THR A 50 -7.19 17.29 4.23
C THR A 50 -5.93 16.46 3.98
N PHE A 51 -5.96 15.15 4.28
CA PHE A 51 -4.83 14.26 3.98
C PHE A 51 -4.71 13.94 2.48
N SER A 52 -5.83 13.58 1.85
CA SER A 52 -5.89 13.12 0.45
C SER A 52 -5.72 14.24 -0.58
N SER A 53 -6.03 15.48 -0.20
CA SER A 53 -5.84 16.66 -1.04
C SER A 53 -4.34 16.97 -1.22
N ASN A 54 -3.74 16.43 -2.28
CA ASN A 54 -2.33 16.60 -2.64
C ASN A 54 -2.02 17.98 -3.25
N ARG A 55 -2.46 19.07 -2.61
CA ARG A 55 -2.45 20.45 -3.17
C ARG A 55 -1.19 21.27 -2.86
N ARG A 56 -0.11 20.70 -2.31
CA ARG A 56 1.07 21.48 -1.88
C ARG A 56 2.38 20.95 -2.45
N VAL A 57 3.11 21.82 -3.15
CA VAL A 57 4.41 21.57 -3.79
C VAL A 57 5.52 21.19 -2.78
N GLU A 58 5.35 21.58 -1.52
CA GLU A 58 6.31 21.36 -0.41
C GLU A 58 6.08 20.06 0.39
N ARG A 59 5.04 19.28 0.10
CA ARG A 59 4.74 18.10 0.93
C ARG A 59 5.65 16.92 0.59
N ALA A 60 5.98 16.12 1.59
CA ALA A 60 6.67 14.84 1.38
C ALA A 60 5.90 13.96 0.37
N PRO A 61 6.59 13.15 -0.46
CA PRO A 61 5.98 12.25 -1.43
C PRO A 61 5.28 11.09 -0.72
N VAL A 62 4.06 11.31 -0.26
CA VAL A 62 3.25 10.32 0.46
C VAL A 62 1.93 10.06 -0.24
N LEU A 63 1.48 8.81 -0.20
CA LEU A 63 0.18 8.37 -0.68
C LEU A 63 -0.66 7.96 0.51
N PHE A 64 -1.75 8.67 0.79
CA PHE A 64 -2.68 8.27 1.84
C PHE A 64 -3.71 7.27 1.30
N LYS A 65 -4.03 6.26 2.11
CA LYS A 65 -5.07 5.26 1.82
C LYS A 65 -5.89 5.00 3.07
N VAL A 66 -7.21 5.09 2.97
CA VAL A 66 -8.09 4.61 4.04
C VAL A 66 -8.01 3.09 4.10
N ILE A 67 -7.75 2.56 5.30
CA ILE A 67 -7.64 1.15 5.59
C ILE A 67 -8.82 0.79 6.50
N SER A 68 -9.59 -0.23 6.13
CA SER A 68 -10.66 -0.74 6.98
C SER A 68 -10.08 -1.47 8.20
N ASN A 69 -10.81 -1.50 9.31
CA ASN A 69 -10.40 -2.25 10.50
C ASN A 69 -10.29 -3.76 10.24
N SER A 70 -10.96 -4.27 9.19
CA SER A 70 -10.94 -5.66 8.74
C SER A 70 -9.87 -5.95 7.68
N HIS A 71 -8.99 -4.99 7.37
CA HIS A 71 -8.00 -5.17 6.32
C HIS A 71 -6.90 -6.17 6.76
N GLU A 72 -6.73 -7.23 5.98
CA GLU A 72 -5.66 -8.20 6.20
C GLU A 72 -4.41 -7.82 5.42
N PHE A 73 -3.31 -7.59 6.14
CA PHE A 73 -2.03 -7.30 5.51
C PHE A 73 -1.39 -8.58 4.94
N PRO A 74 -0.64 -8.49 3.82
CA PRO A 74 0.07 -9.62 3.25
C PRO A 74 1.04 -10.23 4.27
N VAL A 75 0.86 -11.50 4.61
CA VAL A 75 1.72 -12.19 5.57
C VAL A 75 3.16 -12.29 5.03
N CYS A 76 4.11 -11.88 5.87
CA CYS A 76 5.53 -12.08 5.61
C CYS A 76 5.84 -13.57 5.48
N LYS A 77 6.19 -14.02 4.27
CA LYS A 77 6.58 -15.40 4.05
C LYS A 77 7.84 -15.72 4.86
N PRO A 78 7.91 -16.85 5.59
CA PRO A 78 9.08 -17.22 6.36
C PRO A 78 10.31 -17.36 5.46
N LYS A 79 11.47 -16.98 5.98
CA LYS A 79 12.75 -17.06 5.27
C LYS A 79 13.11 -18.54 5.10
N ARG A 80 12.94 -19.07 3.88
CA ARG A 80 13.37 -20.44 3.55
C ARG A 80 14.88 -20.45 3.31
N ASN A 81 15.59 -21.38 3.96
CA ASN A 81 17.05 -21.51 3.91
C ASN A 81 17.57 -22.30 2.68
N SER A 82 16.71 -22.59 1.69
CA SER A 82 17.10 -23.32 0.49
C SER A 82 17.78 -22.41 -0.54
N TYR A 83 18.83 -22.93 -1.19
CA TYR A 83 19.67 -22.21 -2.16
C TYR A 83 18.92 -21.77 -3.43
N ASP A 84 17.77 -22.38 -3.78
CA ASP A 84 17.04 -22.09 -5.03
C ASP A 84 16.39 -20.68 -5.07
N TRP A 85 16.50 -19.91 -3.99
CA TRP A 85 15.97 -18.55 -3.89
C TRP A 85 17.05 -17.47 -3.68
N TYR A 86 18.33 -17.77 -3.97
CA TYR A 86 19.35 -16.74 -4.03
C TYR A 86 19.01 -15.73 -5.13
N ILE A 87 18.46 -14.59 -4.72
CA ILE A 87 18.27 -13.44 -5.58
C ILE A 87 19.54 -12.61 -5.48
N PRO A 88 20.36 -12.53 -6.53
CA PRO A 88 21.56 -11.71 -6.51
C PRO A 88 21.17 -10.25 -6.22
N LYS A 89 22.06 -9.54 -5.52
CA LYS A 89 21.86 -8.13 -5.17
C LYS A 89 21.50 -7.33 -6.43
N GLY A 90 20.44 -6.52 -6.34
CA GLY A 90 19.98 -5.69 -7.45
C GLY A 90 18.82 -6.26 -8.27
N ILE A 91 18.44 -7.54 -8.09
CA ILE A 91 17.23 -8.09 -8.73
C ILE A 91 16.03 -7.93 -7.80
N LEU A 92 14.99 -7.28 -8.29
CA LEU A 92 13.73 -7.08 -7.58
C LEU A 92 12.73 -8.20 -7.91
N LYS A 93 12.00 -8.71 -6.90
CA LYS A 93 10.88 -9.63 -7.18
C LYS A 93 9.79 -8.89 -7.96
N ARG A 94 9.19 -9.54 -8.97
CA ARG A 94 8.13 -8.97 -9.81
C ARG A 94 7.03 -8.25 -9.03
N ASN A 95 6.53 -8.87 -7.95
CA ASN A 95 5.42 -8.31 -7.17
C ASN A 95 5.89 -7.39 -6.02
N TRP A 96 7.19 -7.13 -5.88
CA TRP A 96 7.70 -6.32 -4.77
C TRP A 96 7.19 -4.87 -4.84
N MET A 97 7.20 -4.27 -6.03
CA MET A 97 6.75 -2.88 -6.21
C MET A 97 5.29 -2.72 -5.85
N ASN A 98 4.42 -3.57 -6.40
CA ASN A 98 2.99 -3.51 -6.10
C ASN A 98 2.72 -3.67 -4.59
N LYS A 99 3.42 -4.61 -3.93
CA LYS A 99 3.33 -4.80 -2.47
C LYS A 99 3.77 -3.56 -1.70
N HIS A 100 4.94 -3.02 -2.02
CA HIS A 100 5.54 -1.92 -1.27
C HIS A 100 4.86 -0.57 -1.51
N LEU A 101 4.31 -0.37 -2.71
CA LEU A 101 3.66 0.88 -3.09
C LEU A 101 2.16 0.93 -2.72
N TYR A 102 1.47 -0.22 -2.68
CA TYR A 102 -0.01 -0.23 -2.60
C TYR A 102 -0.62 -1.17 -1.55
N GLU A 103 0.10 -2.19 -1.09
CA GLU A 103 -0.43 -3.17 -0.13
C GLU A 103 0.10 -2.96 1.29
N ILE A 104 1.41 -2.75 1.45
CA ILE A 104 2.08 -2.67 2.75
C ILE A 104 2.38 -1.21 3.06
N PRO A 105 1.62 -0.55 3.94
CA PRO A 105 1.89 0.83 4.32
C PRO A 105 3.22 0.92 5.07
N ALA A 106 3.96 2.01 4.83
CA ALA A 106 5.15 2.34 5.60
C ALA A 106 4.80 2.74 7.04
N VAL A 107 3.64 3.39 7.22
CA VAL A 107 3.09 3.79 8.52
C VAL A 107 1.57 3.64 8.49
N ILE A 108 0.99 3.21 9.60
CA ILE A 108 -0.45 3.20 9.85
C ILE A 108 -0.76 4.23 10.93
N VAL A 109 -1.70 5.14 10.63
CA VAL A 109 -2.23 6.12 11.57
C VAL A 109 -3.64 5.68 11.96
N VAL A 110 -3.86 5.45 13.25
CA VAL A 110 -5.16 5.07 13.81
C VAL A 110 -5.79 6.31 14.44
N PHE A 111 -6.91 6.75 13.88
CA PHE A 111 -7.75 7.78 14.48
C PHE A 111 -8.68 7.14 15.49
N TYR A 112 -8.81 7.79 16.65
CA TYR A 112 -9.63 7.31 17.74
C TYR A 112 -10.29 8.52 18.40
N ASP A 113 -11.61 8.52 18.46
CA ASP A 113 -12.39 9.59 19.07
C ASP A 113 -12.37 9.45 20.58
N LEU A 114 -11.84 10.46 21.26
CA LEU A 114 -11.76 10.53 22.71
C LEU A 114 -12.36 11.84 23.19
N ASP A 115 -13.23 11.75 24.18
CA ASP A 115 -13.65 12.88 25.00
C ASP A 115 -12.96 12.76 26.36
N TRP A 116 -12.38 13.86 26.83
CA TRP A 116 -11.70 13.93 28.12
C TRP A 116 -12.64 13.74 29.30
N ASN A 117 -13.95 13.97 29.10
CA ASN A 117 -14.97 13.82 30.13
C ASN A 117 -15.76 12.50 30.02
N ASP A 118 -15.30 11.54 29.21
CA ASP A 118 -16.00 10.27 29.05
C ASP A 118 -15.96 9.46 30.37
N PRO A 119 -17.11 9.13 30.98
CA PRO A 119 -17.15 8.33 32.20
C PRO A 119 -16.59 6.91 32.03
N HIS A 120 -16.44 6.44 30.78
CA HIS A 120 -15.90 5.12 30.43
C HIS A 120 -14.47 5.19 29.87
N TRP A 121 -13.69 6.20 30.27
CA TRP A 121 -12.30 6.41 29.81
C TRP A 121 -11.43 5.14 29.81
N SER A 122 -11.50 4.35 30.89
CA SER A 122 -10.72 3.11 31.01
C SER A 122 -11.07 2.08 29.93
N GLU A 123 -12.36 1.94 29.58
CA GLU A 123 -12.81 1.03 28.53
C GLU A 123 -12.35 1.51 27.15
N LYS A 124 -12.43 2.83 26.90
CA LYS A 124 -11.94 3.46 25.68
C LYS A 124 -10.44 3.26 25.47
N MET A 125 -9.64 3.36 26.54
CA MET A 125 -8.22 3.05 26.48
C MET A 125 -7.95 1.59 26.09
N ILE A 126 -8.71 0.64 26.66
CA ILE A 126 -8.59 -0.79 26.33
C ILE A 126 -8.99 -1.04 24.87
N GLU A 127 -10.08 -0.44 24.40
CA GLU A 127 -10.53 -0.55 23.01
C GLU A 127 -9.46 -0.01 22.03
N CYS A 128 -8.87 1.17 22.33
CA CYS A 128 -7.80 1.75 21.53
C CYS A 128 -6.57 0.82 21.47
N ALA A 129 -6.13 0.29 22.61
CA ALA A 129 -5.01 -0.65 22.67
C ALA A 129 -5.29 -1.93 21.86
N SER A 130 -6.50 -2.48 21.97
CA SER A 130 -6.93 -3.65 21.20
C SER A 130 -6.94 -3.37 19.70
N ARG A 131 -7.43 -2.21 19.27
CA ARG A 131 -7.43 -1.81 17.86
C ARG A 131 -6.00 -1.71 17.30
N VAL A 132 -5.08 -1.07 18.03
CA VAL A 132 -3.67 -1.00 17.62
C VAL A 132 -3.02 -2.39 17.54
N GLN A 133 -3.33 -3.28 18.48
CA GLN A 133 -2.82 -4.65 18.46
C GLN A 133 -3.35 -5.45 17.27
N SER A 134 -4.63 -5.28 16.90
CA SER A 134 -5.22 -6.00 15.76
C SER A 134 -4.63 -5.63 14.40
N MET A 135 -3.98 -4.47 14.29
CA MET A 135 -3.36 -3.97 13.04
C MET A 135 -1.88 -4.35 12.91
N ARG A 136 -1.28 -4.97 13.94
CA ARG A 136 0.12 -5.44 13.95
C ARG A 136 0.23 -6.86 13.41
#